data_AF-A0AA96W8W8-F1
#
_entry.id   AF-A0AA96W8W8-F1
#
_cell.length_a   1.000
_cell.length_b   1.000
_cell.length_c   1.000
_cell.angle_alpha   90.00
_cell.angle_beta   90.00
_cell.angle_gamma   90.00
#
_symmetry.space_group_name_H-M   'P 1'
#
loop_
_entity.id
_entity.type
_entity.pdbx_description
1 polymer ?
#
loop_
_entity_poly.entity_id
_entity_poly.type
_entity_poly.pdbx_seq_one_letter_code
_entity_poly.pdbx_strand_id
1 'polypeptide(L)'
;PGFIVRTIQKLRRQGHIGSEVSLIQDIRNREFKIFTDAGRICRPLFVVDNDPASPRRGELVLQKHHIVRLEDDRELDDESQRYGWAGLMSDGVVEYIDAEEEETVMIVMTPEDLETSRQYHAGYEIQQEVDPAQRVKASVSKFAHTWTHCEIHPSMILGICASIIPFPDHNQSPRNTYQSAMGKQAMGVFLTNYRERMDTMANILYYPQKPLGTTRSMEFLKFRELPAGQNAIVAIMCYSGYNQEDSVIMNQGSIDRGLFRSLFYRTYMDQEKRVGMDVLE
;
A
#
# COMPACT_ATOMS: atom_id res chain seq x y z
N PRO A 1 -16.77 -32.16 -7.15
CA PRO A 1 -16.43 -30.72 -6.95
C PRO A 1 -15.00 -30.35 -7.37
N GLY A 2 -13.96 -31.09 -6.95
CA GLY A 2 -12.56 -30.66 -7.14
C GLY A 2 -12.13 -30.41 -8.60
N PHE A 3 -12.63 -31.18 -9.56
CA PHE A 3 -12.37 -30.92 -10.99
C PHE A 3 -12.99 -29.60 -11.46
N ILE A 4 -14.23 -29.31 -11.07
CA ILE A 4 -14.96 -28.09 -11.43
C ILE A 4 -14.22 -26.86 -10.88
N VAL A 5 -13.85 -26.87 -9.60
CA VAL A 5 -13.16 -25.74 -8.95
C VAL A 5 -11.84 -25.42 -9.67
N ARG A 6 -11.01 -26.43 -9.94
CA ARG A 6 -9.75 -26.26 -10.68
C ARG A 6 -9.97 -25.71 -12.09
N THR A 7 -11.04 -26.15 -12.75
CA THR A 7 -11.36 -25.72 -14.12
C THR A 7 -11.79 -24.25 -14.12
N ILE A 8 -12.65 -23.84 -13.20
CA ILE A 8 -13.12 -22.45 -13.09
C ILE A 8 -11.99 -21.52 -12.65
N GLN A 9 -11.13 -21.95 -11.72
CA GLN A 9 -9.92 -21.20 -11.37
C GLN A 9 -9.00 -21.01 -12.57
N LYS A 10 -8.81 -22.06 -13.39
CA LYS A 10 -8.04 -21.94 -14.63
C LYS A 10 -8.67 -20.97 -15.63
N LEU A 11 -10.00 -20.98 -15.76
CA LEU A 11 -10.72 -20.02 -16.61
C LEU A 11 -10.58 -18.58 -16.11
N ARG A 12 -10.56 -18.34 -14.79
CA ARG A 12 -10.27 -17.04 -14.20
C ARG A 12 -8.85 -16.57 -14.54
N ARG A 13 -7.85 -17.45 -14.37
CA ARG A 13 -6.45 -17.14 -14.67
C ARG A 13 -6.16 -16.91 -16.15
N GLN A 14 -6.97 -17.49 -17.03
CA GLN A 14 -6.90 -17.26 -18.48
C GLN A 14 -7.67 -16.01 -18.93
N GLY A 15 -8.33 -15.30 -18.02
CA GLY A 15 -9.13 -14.11 -18.33
C GLY A 15 -10.47 -14.40 -19.03
N HIS A 16 -10.93 -15.65 -19.06
CA HIS A 16 -12.25 -16.00 -19.60
C HIS A 16 -13.39 -15.63 -18.66
N ILE A 17 -13.11 -15.59 -17.36
CA ILE A 17 -14.00 -15.11 -16.31
C ILE A 17 -13.38 -13.82 -15.76
N GLY A 18 -14.23 -12.85 -15.38
CA GLY A 18 -13.76 -11.62 -14.75
C GLY A 18 -12.87 -11.92 -13.55
N SER A 19 -11.75 -11.21 -13.43
CA SER A 19 -10.80 -11.37 -12.31
C SER A 19 -11.40 -11.05 -10.95
N GLU A 20 -12.54 -10.35 -10.93
CA GLU A 20 -13.30 -9.95 -9.75
C GLU A 20 -14.25 -11.05 -9.23
N VAL A 21 -14.37 -12.18 -9.93
CA VAL A 21 -15.26 -13.27 -9.51
C VAL A 21 -14.59 -14.05 -8.37
N SER A 22 -15.23 -14.11 -7.20
CA SER A 22 -14.74 -14.88 -6.05
C SER A 22 -15.18 -16.33 -6.18
N LEU A 23 -14.27 -17.26 -5.89
CA LEU A 23 -14.49 -18.69 -6.04
C LEU A 23 -14.19 -19.40 -4.72
N ILE A 24 -15.23 -19.79 -3.98
CA ILE A 24 -15.08 -20.35 -2.63
C ILE A 24 -15.54 -21.79 -2.62
N GLN A 25 -14.63 -22.69 -2.23
CA GLN A 25 -14.94 -24.09 -2.00
C GLN A 25 -14.97 -24.38 -0.50
N ASP A 26 -16.18 -24.42 0.07
CA ASP A 26 -16.37 -24.84 1.46
C ASP A 26 -16.42 -26.37 1.53
N ILE A 27 -15.32 -26.97 1.97
CA ILE A 27 -15.19 -28.42 2.09
C ILE A 27 -16.05 -28.96 3.24
N ARG A 28 -16.24 -28.19 4.32
CA ARG A 28 -16.97 -28.64 5.52
C ARG A 28 -18.47 -28.70 5.23
N ASN A 29 -19.01 -27.64 4.64
CA ASN A 29 -20.43 -27.56 4.28
C ASN A 29 -20.74 -28.18 2.91
N ARG A 30 -19.70 -28.58 2.16
CA ARG A 30 -19.79 -29.18 0.81
C ARG A 30 -20.47 -28.24 -0.20
N GLU A 31 -20.24 -26.95 -0.05
CA GLU A 31 -20.78 -25.90 -0.91
C GLU A 31 -19.70 -25.32 -1.81
N PHE A 32 -20.10 -24.94 -3.02
CA PHE A 32 -19.27 -24.15 -3.92
C PHE A 32 -20.00 -22.86 -4.21
N LYS A 33 -19.47 -21.76 -3.72
CA LYS A 33 -20.07 -20.43 -3.82
C LYS A 33 -19.30 -19.61 -4.85
N ILE A 34 -20.05 -18.92 -5.70
CA ILE A 34 -19.52 -18.02 -6.71
C ILE A 34 -20.17 -16.66 -6.47
N PHE A 35 -19.35 -15.64 -6.22
CA PHE A 35 -19.82 -14.28 -6.05
C PHE A 35 -19.36 -13.41 -7.22
N THR A 36 -20.30 -12.61 -7.72
CA THR A 36 -20.12 -11.71 -8.88
C THR A 36 -20.71 -10.33 -8.63
N ASP A 37 -21.19 -10.09 -7.41
CA ASP A 37 -21.75 -8.82 -6.97
C ASP A 37 -20.67 -7.75 -6.84
N ALA A 38 -21.09 -6.50 -7.00
CA ALA A 38 -20.22 -5.34 -6.83
C ALA A 38 -20.11 -4.95 -5.34
N GLY A 39 -18.99 -4.33 -4.96
CA GLY A 39 -18.75 -3.83 -3.60
C GLY A 39 -17.87 -4.72 -2.72
N ARG A 40 -17.44 -5.88 -3.22
CA ARG A 40 -16.46 -6.75 -2.57
C ARG A 40 -15.07 -6.10 -2.57
N ILE A 41 -14.31 -6.35 -1.50
CA ILE A 41 -12.96 -5.80 -1.33
C ILE A 41 -11.98 -6.89 -1.76
N CYS A 42 -11.18 -6.59 -2.78
CA CYS A 42 -10.18 -7.51 -3.28
C CYS A 42 -8.77 -7.05 -2.89
N ARG A 43 -7.91 -8.00 -2.56
CA ARG A 43 -6.46 -7.79 -2.40
C ARG A 43 -5.71 -8.61 -3.44
N PRO A 44 -4.84 -7.99 -4.27
CA PRO A 44 -4.01 -8.73 -5.21
C PRO A 44 -2.89 -9.48 -4.49
N LEU A 45 -2.70 -10.75 -4.83
CA LEU A 45 -1.64 -11.61 -4.29
C LEU A 45 -0.91 -12.35 -5.41
N PHE A 46 0.36 -12.69 -5.19
CA PHE A 46 1.08 -13.56 -6.12
C PHE A 46 0.62 -15.00 -5.98
N VAL A 47 0.47 -15.69 -7.11
CA VAL A 47 0.07 -17.09 -7.15
C VAL A 47 1.30 -18.00 -6.97
N VAL A 48 1.15 -19.04 -6.14
CA VAL A 48 2.13 -20.13 -6.02
C VAL A 48 1.74 -21.28 -6.94
N ASP A 49 2.69 -21.77 -7.74
CA ASP A 49 2.49 -22.91 -8.61
C ASP A 49 2.43 -24.20 -7.78
N ASN A 50 1.25 -24.82 -7.71
CA ASN A 50 1.03 -26.06 -6.98
C ASN A 50 0.71 -27.25 -7.90
N ASP A 51 0.89 -27.10 -9.21
CA ASP A 51 0.63 -28.20 -10.14
C ASP A 51 1.62 -29.35 -9.90
N PRO A 52 1.16 -30.57 -9.57
CA PRO A 52 2.03 -31.73 -9.42
C PRO A 52 2.85 -32.07 -10.67
N ALA A 53 2.38 -31.67 -11.86
CA ALA A 53 3.08 -31.88 -13.12
C ALA A 53 4.12 -30.79 -13.43
N SER A 54 4.06 -29.65 -12.73
CA SER A 54 5.00 -28.55 -12.96
C SER A 54 6.35 -28.87 -12.31
N PRO A 55 7.47 -28.68 -13.03
CA PRO A 55 8.81 -28.86 -12.45
C PRO A 55 9.13 -27.83 -11.34
N ARG A 56 8.35 -26.74 -11.25
CA ARG A 56 8.54 -25.63 -10.30
C ARG A 56 7.50 -25.62 -9.19
N ARG A 57 6.92 -26.78 -8.88
CA ARG A 57 5.95 -26.90 -7.80
C ARG A 57 6.49 -26.31 -6.48
N GLY A 58 5.71 -25.43 -5.88
CA GLY A 58 6.03 -24.71 -4.65
C GLY A 58 6.82 -23.42 -4.85
N GLU A 59 7.03 -22.98 -6.10
CA GLU A 59 7.60 -21.65 -6.42
C GLU A 59 6.51 -20.65 -6.81
N LEU A 60 6.88 -19.37 -6.85
CA LEU A 60 6.02 -18.33 -7.42
C LEU A 60 5.86 -18.51 -8.93
N VAL A 61 4.65 -18.24 -9.42
CA VAL A 61 4.37 -18.12 -10.85
C VAL A 61 5.09 -16.90 -11.43
N LEU A 62 5.33 -15.87 -10.61
CA LEU A 62 6.16 -14.73 -10.97
C LEU A 62 7.60 -15.17 -11.24
N GLN A 63 8.17 -14.71 -12.36
CA GLN A 63 9.49 -15.08 -12.82
C GLN A 63 10.24 -13.83 -13.26
N LYS A 64 11.58 -13.92 -13.29
CA LYS A 64 12.44 -12.77 -13.64
C LYS A 64 12.11 -12.15 -15.01
N HIS A 65 11.69 -12.96 -15.99
CA HIS A 65 11.33 -12.45 -17.31
C HIS A 65 10.06 -11.58 -17.30
N HIS A 66 9.10 -11.83 -16.39
CA HIS A 66 7.94 -10.94 -16.21
C HIS A 66 8.39 -9.58 -15.68
N ILE A 67 9.39 -9.55 -14.79
CA ILE A 67 9.96 -8.31 -14.24
C ILE A 67 10.68 -7.52 -15.32
N VAL A 68 11.49 -8.19 -16.15
CA VAL A 68 12.19 -7.54 -17.27
C VAL A 68 11.19 -6.88 -18.23
N ARG A 69 10.09 -7.57 -18.59
CA ARG A 69 9.03 -6.97 -19.41
C ARG A 69 8.41 -5.71 -18.78
N LEU A 70 8.21 -5.71 -17.46
CA LEU A 70 7.70 -4.54 -16.73
C LEU A 70 8.72 -3.39 -16.65
N GLU A 71 10.02 -3.71 -16.69
CA GLU A 71 11.07 -2.70 -16.77
C GLU A 71 11.13 -2.09 -18.17
N ASP A 72 11.01 -2.91 -19.21
CA ASP A 72 10.97 -2.50 -20.62
C ASP A 72 9.77 -1.58 -20.91
N ASP A 73 8.63 -1.78 -20.23
CA ASP A 73 7.45 -0.91 -20.35
C ASP A 73 7.72 0.57 -20.04
N ARG A 74 8.79 0.87 -19.26
CA ARG A 74 9.17 2.25 -18.92
C ARG A 74 9.73 3.02 -20.12
N GLU A 75 10.24 2.31 -21.12
CA GLU A 75 10.81 2.89 -22.35
C GLU A 75 9.76 3.05 -23.45
N LEU A 76 8.57 2.45 -23.28
CA LEU A 76 7.47 2.53 -24.24
C LEU A 76 6.59 3.77 -23.96
N ASP A 77 6.45 4.63 -24.97
CA ASP A 77 5.57 5.81 -24.91
C ASP A 77 4.09 5.45 -25.05
N ASP A 78 3.76 4.35 -25.75
CA ASP A 78 2.39 3.92 -26.00
C ASP A 78 1.90 2.98 -24.88
N GLU A 79 0.93 3.45 -24.09
CA GLU A 79 0.36 2.67 -22.99
C GLU A 79 -0.33 1.39 -23.44
N SER A 80 -0.81 1.34 -24.69
CA SER A 80 -1.53 0.17 -25.22
C SER A 80 -0.61 -1.03 -25.48
N GLN A 81 0.69 -0.79 -25.63
CA GLN A 81 1.69 -1.82 -25.89
C GLN A 81 2.38 -2.31 -24.61
N ARG A 82 2.12 -1.64 -23.48
CA ARG A 82 2.73 -2.01 -22.19
C ARG A 82 2.14 -3.32 -21.69
N TYR A 83 3.02 -4.19 -21.22
CA TYR A 83 2.64 -5.41 -20.53
C TYR A 83 1.90 -5.07 -19.23
N GLY A 84 2.48 -4.20 -18.40
CA GLY A 84 1.85 -3.57 -17.25
C GLY A 84 1.21 -4.56 -16.26
N TRP A 85 0.27 -4.03 -15.46
CA TRP A 85 -0.49 -4.86 -14.52
C TRP A 85 -1.45 -5.83 -15.22
N ALA A 86 -2.04 -5.41 -16.34
CA ALA A 86 -2.97 -6.24 -17.10
C ALA A 86 -2.29 -7.51 -17.65
N GLY A 87 -1.04 -7.41 -18.08
CA GLY A 87 -0.23 -8.54 -18.52
C GLY A 87 0.07 -9.54 -17.40
N LEU A 88 0.39 -9.06 -16.19
CA LEU A 88 0.56 -9.93 -15.02
C LEU A 88 -0.73 -10.69 -14.66
N MET A 89 -1.88 -10.04 -14.83
CA MET A 89 -3.19 -10.66 -14.63
C MET A 89 -3.49 -11.69 -15.72
N SER A 90 -3.19 -11.40 -16.99
CA SER A 90 -3.43 -12.33 -18.10
C SER A 90 -2.53 -13.56 -18.06
N ASP A 91 -1.29 -13.41 -17.57
CA ASP A 91 -0.35 -14.51 -17.38
C ASP A 91 -0.65 -15.33 -16.10
N GLY A 92 -1.68 -14.93 -15.34
CA GLY A 92 -2.11 -15.62 -14.11
C GLY A 92 -1.10 -15.52 -12.97
N VAL A 93 -0.21 -14.53 -13.01
CA VAL A 93 0.83 -14.29 -12.01
C VAL A 93 0.24 -13.72 -10.73
N VAL A 94 -0.74 -12.83 -10.89
CA VAL A 94 -1.46 -12.17 -9.80
C VAL A 94 -2.92 -12.58 -9.84
N GLU A 95 -3.50 -12.76 -8.65
CA GLU A 95 -4.90 -13.10 -8.47
C GLU A 95 -5.53 -12.15 -7.43
N TYR A 96 -6.72 -11.64 -7.72
CA TYR A 96 -7.50 -10.87 -6.76
C TYR A 96 -8.22 -11.83 -5.82
N ILE A 97 -7.92 -11.70 -4.54
CA ILE A 97 -8.53 -12.50 -3.47
C ILE A 97 -9.45 -11.61 -2.66
N ASP A 98 -10.70 -12.03 -2.57
CA ASP A 98 -11.74 -11.44 -1.73
C ASP A 98 -11.61 -11.91 -0.28
N ALA A 99 -12.23 -11.18 0.65
CA ALA A 99 -12.22 -11.49 2.08
C ALA A 99 -12.81 -12.86 2.41
N GLU A 100 -13.86 -13.30 1.70
CA GLU A 100 -14.41 -14.65 1.89
C GLU A 100 -13.53 -15.73 1.26
N GLU A 101 -12.87 -15.44 0.14
CA GLU A 101 -11.93 -16.37 -0.50
C GLU A 101 -10.67 -16.58 0.36
N GLU A 102 -10.29 -15.55 1.13
CA GLU A 102 -9.18 -15.58 2.10
C GLU A 102 -9.28 -16.73 3.10
N GLU A 103 -10.49 -17.14 3.51
CA GLU A 103 -10.69 -18.25 4.46
C GLU A 103 -10.22 -19.62 3.92
N THR A 104 -10.13 -19.75 2.59
CA THR A 104 -9.77 -21.01 1.93
C THR A 104 -8.33 -21.06 1.44
N VAL A 105 -7.66 -19.91 1.34
CA VAL A 105 -6.30 -19.80 0.83
C VAL A 105 -5.25 -19.77 1.94
N MET A 106 -4.02 -20.14 1.61
CA MET A 106 -2.88 -20.10 2.52
C MET A 106 -1.84 -19.14 1.95
N ILE A 107 -1.63 -18.02 2.64
CA ILE A 107 -0.79 -16.91 2.17
C ILE A 107 0.54 -16.90 2.92
N VAL A 108 1.65 -16.93 2.19
CA VAL A 108 3.00 -16.72 2.74
C VAL A 108 3.37 -15.23 2.71
N MET A 109 4.07 -14.75 3.73
CA MET A 109 4.36 -13.30 3.89
C MET A 109 5.54 -12.82 3.05
N THR A 110 6.57 -13.66 2.89
CA THR A 110 7.76 -13.32 2.09
C THR A 110 8.17 -14.48 1.19
N PRO A 111 8.76 -14.19 0.02
CA PRO A 111 9.26 -15.24 -0.88
C PRO A 111 10.38 -16.08 -0.23
N GLU A 112 11.19 -15.50 0.66
CA GLU A 112 12.22 -16.21 1.41
C GLU A 112 11.63 -17.31 2.31
N ASP A 113 10.49 -17.03 2.95
CA ASP A 113 9.79 -18.01 3.78
C ASP A 113 9.20 -19.14 2.93
N LEU A 114 8.78 -18.85 1.69
CA LEU A 114 8.32 -19.86 0.72
C LEU A 114 9.45 -20.80 0.31
N GLU A 115 10.61 -20.25 -0.02
CA GLU A 115 11.81 -21.04 -0.37
C GLU A 115 12.25 -21.93 0.79
N THR A 116 12.25 -21.38 2.01
CA THR A 116 12.56 -22.10 3.24
C THR A 116 11.59 -23.26 3.46
N SER A 117 10.29 -23.03 3.27
CA SER A 117 9.27 -24.07 3.37
C SER A 117 9.50 -25.20 2.36
N ARG A 118 9.87 -24.86 1.12
CA ARG A 118 10.17 -25.84 0.07
C ARG A 118 11.42 -26.68 0.39
N GLN A 119 12.50 -26.04 0.83
CA GLN A 119 13.74 -26.73 1.23
C GLN A 119 13.49 -27.71 2.38
N TYR A 120 12.67 -27.29 3.36
CA TYR A 120 12.27 -28.14 4.47
C TYR A 120 11.52 -29.40 3.98
N HIS A 121 10.55 -29.25 3.07
CA HIS A 121 9.81 -30.39 2.51
C HIS A 121 10.69 -31.33 1.66
N ALA A 122 11.77 -30.82 1.07
CA ALA A 122 12.78 -31.62 0.40
C ALA A 122 13.79 -32.28 1.37
N GLY A 123 13.68 -32.03 2.68
CA GLY A 123 14.51 -32.64 3.71
C GLY A 123 15.85 -31.93 3.98
N TYR A 124 16.03 -30.70 3.49
CA TYR A 124 17.25 -29.93 3.77
C TYR A 124 17.22 -29.33 5.18
N GLU A 125 18.37 -29.34 5.85
CA GLU A 125 18.57 -28.63 7.12
C GLU A 125 18.78 -27.13 6.85
N ILE A 126 17.88 -26.30 7.40
CA ILE A 126 17.95 -24.85 7.24
C ILE A 126 18.92 -24.30 8.28
N GLN A 127 20.09 -23.84 7.85
CA GLN A 127 20.97 -23.02 8.67
C GLN A 127 20.43 -21.60 8.68
N GLN A 128 19.75 -21.20 9.75
CA GLN A 128 19.43 -19.79 9.96
C GLN A 128 20.71 -19.06 10.36
N GLU A 129 21.27 -18.28 9.45
CA GLU A 129 22.21 -17.23 9.84
C GLU A 129 21.44 -16.19 10.65
N VAL A 130 21.58 -16.26 11.97
CA VAL A 130 20.91 -15.34 12.89
C VAL A 130 21.73 -14.06 12.95
N ASP A 131 21.35 -13.07 12.13
CA ASP A 131 21.79 -11.70 12.35
C ASP A 131 21.09 -11.16 13.62
N PRO A 132 21.83 -10.82 14.69
CA PRO A 132 21.23 -10.35 15.94
C PRO A 132 20.51 -9.00 15.79
N ALA A 133 20.76 -8.23 14.73
CA ALA A 133 20.11 -6.95 14.49
C ALA A 133 18.80 -7.06 13.68
N GLN A 134 18.53 -8.23 13.07
CA GLN A 134 17.33 -8.41 12.27
C GLN A 134 16.11 -8.75 13.11
N ARG A 135 14.94 -8.45 12.54
CA ARG A 135 13.67 -8.85 13.13
C ARG A 135 13.63 -10.38 13.24
N VAL A 136 13.37 -10.88 14.45
CA VAL A 136 13.15 -12.31 14.69
C VAL A 136 11.94 -12.75 13.88
N LYS A 137 12.19 -13.54 12.83
CA LYS A 137 11.14 -14.19 12.05
C LYS A 137 10.59 -15.36 12.87
N ALA A 138 9.28 -15.58 12.79
CA ALA A 138 8.70 -16.81 13.31
C ALA A 138 9.33 -18.00 12.59
N SER A 139 9.67 -19.07 13.30
CA SER A 139 10.13 -20.28 12.63
C SER A 139 9.03 -20.77 11.70
N VAL A 140 9.40 -21.13 10.47
CA VAL A 140 8.43 -21.61 9.48
C VAL A 140 7.66 -22.78 10.09
N SER A 141 6.34 -22.67 10.10
CA SER A 141 5.48 -23.71 10.67
C SER A 141 5.74 -25.01 9.92
N LYS A 142 6.29 -25.99 10.63
CA LYS A 142 6.59 -27.34 10.11
C LYS A 142 5.34 -28.08 9.59
N PHE A 143 4.16 -27.57 9.91
CA PHE A 143 2.86 -28.15 9.60
C PHE A 143 2.17 -27.50 8.39
N ALA A 144 2.72 -26.40 7.83
CA ALA A 144 2.19 -25.80 6.62
C ALA A 144 2.67 -26.60 5.39
N HIS A 145 1.82 -27.50 4.90
CA HIS A 145 2.19 -28.42 3.82
C HIS A 145 2.04 -27.81 2.41
N THR A 146 1.25 -26.75 2.24
CA THR A 146 1.04 -26.13 0.91
C THR A 146 0.65 -24.66 1.03
N TRP A 147 1.44 -23.77 0.43
CA TRP A 147 1.11 -22.35 0.27
C TRP A 147 0.41 -22.16 -1.07
N THR A 148 -0.68 -21.38 -1.12
CA THR A 148 -1.40 -21.12 -2.37
C THR A 148 -1.06 -19.76 -2.97
N HIS A 149 -0.79 -18.77 -2.13
CA HIS A 149 -0.46 -17.41 -2.54
C HIS A 149 0.69 -16.84 -1.71
N CYS A 150 1.29 -15.76 -2.20
CA CYS A 150 2.28 -14.96 -1.51
C CYS A 150 1.85 -13.50 -1.49
N GLU A 151 2.02 -12.85 -0.34
CA GLU A 151 1.84 -11.41 -0.20
C GLU A 151 2.83 -10.67 -1.10
N ILE A 152 2.38 -9.57 -1.74
CA ILE A 152 3.25 -8.80 -2.65
C ILE A 152 4.33 -8.10 -1.85
N HIS A 153 3.90 -7.36 -0.82
CA HIS A 153 4.79 -6.77 0.17
C HIS A 153 3.99 -6.38 1.42
N PRO A 154 4.41 -6.75 2.63
CA PRO A 154 3.66 -6.48 3.86
C PRO A 154 3.34 -5.00 4.12
N SER A 155 4.10 -4.05 3.55
CA SER A 155 3.81 -2.62 3.70
C SER A 155 2.51 -2.16 3.03
N MET A 156 1.98 -2.92 2.07
CA MET A 156 0.75 -2.55 1.35
C MET A 156 -0.51 -2.69 2.23
N ILE A 157 -0.38 -3.26 3.44
CA ILE A 157 -1.44 -3.25 4.46
C ILE A 157 -1.72 -1.84 5.00
N LEU A 158 -0.77 -0.91 4.87
CA LEU A 158 -0.86 0.42 5.43
C LEU A 158 -1.79 1.31 4.60
N GLY A 159 -2.63 2.09 5.28
CA GLY A 159 -3.40 3.16 4.63
C GLY A 159 -2.50 4.31 4.16
N ILE A 160 -3.05 5.20 3.32
CA ILE A 160 -2.32 6.33 2.71
C ILE A 160 -1.59 7.16 3.77
N CYS A 161 -2.27 7.58 4.84
CA CYS A 161 -1.68 8.39 5.90
C CYS A 161 -0.66 7.62 6.77
N ALA A 162 -0.79 6.31 6.90
CA ALA A 162 0.15 5.50 7.66
C ALA A 162 1.42 5.18 6.84
N SER A 163 1.29 5.09 5.52
CA SER A 163 2.40 4.78 4.61
C SER A 163 3.47 5.88 4.52
N ILE A 164 3.13 7.12 4.90
CA ILE A 164 4.06 8.25 4.96
C ILE A 164 4.82 8.35 6.29
N ILE A 165 4.51 7.51 7.28
CA ILE A 165 5.20 7.49 8.57
C ILE A 165 6.52 6.73 8.38
N PRO A 166 7.69 7.33 8.69
CA PRO A 166 8.96 6.61 8.67
C PRO A 166 8.97 5.50 9.74
N PHE A 167 9.42 4.30 9.37
CA PHE A 167 9.56 3.14 10.27
C PHE A 167 8.29 2.84 11.12
N PRO A 168 7.13 2.63 10.49
CA PRO A 168 5.87 2.47 11.21
C PRO A 168 5.83 1.19 12.07
N ASP A 169 6.61 0.19 11.72
CA ASP A 169 6.77 -1.09 12.43
C ASP A 169 7.65 -1.00 13.69
N HIS A 170 8.40 0.09 13.87
CA HIS A 170 9.29 0.30 15.02
C HIS A 170 8.66 1.20 16.09
N ASN A 171 7.38 1.55 15.93
CA ASN A 171 6.67 2.46 16.82
C ASN A 171 5.59 1.73 17.61
N GLN A 172 5.23 2.28 18.78
CA GLN A 172 4.10 1.76 19.54
C GLN A 172 2.81 2.01 18.75
N SER A 173 1.96 0.98 18.59
CA SER A 173 0.75 1.05 17.76
C SER A 173 -0.11 2.31 17.94
N PRO A 174 -0.41 2.80 19.16
CA PRO A 174 -1.19 4.03 19.36
C PRO A 174 -0.53 5.30 18.80
N ARG A 175 0.81 5.34 18.67
CA ARG A 175 1.50 6.51 18.11
C ARG A 175 1.35 6.60 16.59
N ASN A 176 1.23 5.45 15.92
CA ASN A 176 0.94 5.41 14.48
C ASN A 176 -0.47 5.93 14.16
N THR A 177 -1.44 5.62 15.03
CA THR A 177 -2.83 6.10 14.85
C THR A 177 -2.91 7.61 15.06
N TYR A 178 -2.19 8.17 16.04
CA TYR A 178 -2.10 9.62 16.24
C TYR A 178 -1.55 10.34 15.01
N GLN A 179 -0.41 9.88 14.48
CA GLN A 179 0.19 10.53 13.32
C GLN A 179 -0.70 10.43 12.08
N SER A 180 -1.42 9.32 11.91
CA SER A 180 -2.35 9.16 10.79
C SER A 180 -3.53 10.15 10.85
N ALA A 181 -4.02 10.46 12.06
CA ALA A 181 -5.08 11.44 12.27
C ALA A 181 -4.56 12.88 12.16
N MET A 182 -3.46 13.19 12.85
CA MET A 182 -2.84 14.53 12.87
C MET A 182 -2.24 14.92 11.51
N GLY A 183 -1.78 13.95 10.73
CA GLY A 183 -1.24 14.19 9.39
C GLY A 183 -2.25 14.83 8.43
N LYS A 184 -3.56 14.63 8.65
CA LYS A 184 -4.62 15.29 7.86
C LYS A 184 -4.76 16.78 8.19
N GLN A 185 -4.24 17.21 9.33
CA GLN A 185 -4.22 18.60 9.78
C GLN A 185 -2.90 19.30 9.41
N ALA A 186 -1.98 18.59 8.75
CA ALA A 186 -0.70 19.15 8.34
C ALA A 186 -0.89 20.29 7.33
N MET A 187 0.04 21.24 7.36
CA MET A 187 0.08 22.37 6.44
C MET A 187 1.11 22.10 5.34
N GLY A 188 0.73 22.40 4.11
CA GLY A 188 1.58 22.17 2.94
C GLY A 188 1.00 22.80 1.71
N VAL A 189 1.53 22.41 0.56
CA VAL A 189 0.91 22.74 -0.73
C VAL A 189 -0.04 21.60 -1.07
N PHE A 190 -1.35 21.87 -1.09
CA PHE A 190 -2.35 20.84 -1.40
C PHE A 190 -2.50 20.61 -2.91
N LEU A 191 -2.45 21.68 -3.71
CA LEU A 191 -2.51 21.65 -5.18
C LEU A 191 -1.64 22.75 -5.76
N THR A 192 -1.09 22.55 -6.96
CA THR A 192 -0.21 23.53 -7.63
C THR A 192 -0.96 24.76 -8.14
N ASN A 193 -2.24 24.62 -8.52
CA ASN A 193 -3.09 25.69 -9.04
C ASN A 193 -3.85 26.46 -7.94
N TYR A 194 -3.39 26.40 -6.69
CA TYR A 194 -4.03 27.07 -5.55
C TYR A 194 -4.19 28.59 -5.72
N ARG A 195 -3.39 29.23 -6.59
CA ARG A 195 -3.43 30.68 -6.84
C ARG A 195 -4.62 31.11 -7.68
N GLU A 196 -5.11 30.22 -8.54
CA GLU A 196 -6.23 30.48 -9.45
C GLU A 196 -7.56 30.03 -8.83
N ARG A 197 -7.50 29.07 -7.91
CA ARG A 197 -8.66 28.48 -7.26
C ARG A 197 -9.11 29.33 -6.06
N MET A 198 -10.40 29.69 -6.07
CA MET A 198 -11.03 30.46 -4.98
C MET A 198 -11.64 29.52 -3.93
N ASP A 199 -10.81 29.03 -3.01
CA ASP A 199 -11.25 28.24 -1.85
C ASP A 199 -11.64 29.11 -0.65
N THR A 200 -12.62 28.66 0.14
CA THR A 200 -13.10 29.39 1.34
C THR A 200 -11.99 29.63 2.36
N MET A 201 -11.17 28.62 2.64
CA MET A 201 -10.00 28.72 3.52
C MET A 201 -8.86 27.88 2.96
N ALA A 202 -7.66 28.45 2.89
CA ALA A 202 -6.47 27.71 2.46
C ALA A 202 -5.23 28.11 3.28
N ASN A 203 -4.46 27.11 3.71
CA ASN A 203 -3.19 27.26 4.41
C ASN A 203 -2.07 26.71 3.54
N ILE A 204 -1.04 27.51 3.28
CA ILE A 204 0.06 27.13 2.39
C ILE A 204 1.40 27.47 3.02
N LEU A 205 2.32 26.50 3.03
CA LEU A 205 3.65 26.66 3.58
C LEU A 205 4.55 27.44 2.61
N TYR A 206 5.37 28.37 3.10
CA TYR A 206 6.27 29.15 2.25
C TYR A 206 7.37 28.30 1.60
N TYR A 207 8.00 27.41 2.38
CA TYR A 207 9.16 26.64 1.93
C TYR A 207 9.02 25.15 2.25
N PRO A 208 8.08 24.41 1.64
CA PRO A 208 7.96 22.97 1.86
C PRO A 208 9.24 22.24 1.46
N GLN A 209 9.63 21.21 2.22
CA GLN A 209 10.83 20.44 1.96
C GLN A 209 10.51 18.95 1.88
N LYS A 210 11.26 18.23 1.03
CA LYS A 210 11.17 16.78 0.95
C LYS A 210 11.62 16.16 2.29
N PRO A 211 10.89 15.17 2.82
CA PRO A 211 11.34 14.46 4.01
C PRO A 211 12.68 13.77 3.77
N LEU A 212 13.57 13.79 4.76
CA LEU A 212 14.89 13.13 4.67
C LEU A 212 14.76 11.60 4.77
N GLY A 213 13.97 11.11 5.73
CA GLY A 213 13.61 9.70 5.84
C GLY A 213 12.30 9.44 5.08
N THR A 214 12.38 8.71 3.97
CA THR A 214 11.23 8.45 3.10
C THR A 214 10.92 6.97 3.00
N THR A 215 9.64 6.62 2.93
CA THR A 215 9.19 5.29 2.53
C THR A 215 9.11 5.21 1.00
N ARG A 216 9.25 4.01 0.42
CA ARG A 216 9.06 3.82 -1.03
C ARG A 216 7.65 4.19 -1.49
N SER A 217 6.66 4.01 -0.63
CA SER A 217 5.25 4.37 -0.90
C SER A 217 5.04 5.86 -1.19
N MET A 218 5.91 6.75 -0.68
CA MET A 218 5.81 8.20 -0.93
C MET A 218 5.97 8.58 -2.40
N GLU A 219 6.69 7.78 -3.19
CA GLU A 219 6.89 8.01 -4.62
C GLU A 219 5.57 7.85 -5.39
N PHE A 220 4.81 6.78 -5.08
CA PHE A 220 3.51 6.54 -5.69
C PHE A 220 2.44 7.56 -5.26
N LEU A 221 2.53 8.06 -4.03
CA LEU A 221 1.62 9.09 -3.50
C LEU A 221 1.96 10.51 -3.95
N LYS A 222 3.04 10.70 -4.72
CA LYS A 222 3.57 12.01 -5.12
C LYS A 222 3.82 12.97 -3.94
N PHE A 223 4.17 12.42 -2.78
CA PHE A 223 4.39 13.20 -1.56
C PHE A 223 5.71 13.97 -1.60
N ARG A 224 6.65 13.57 -2.46
CA ARG A 224 7.94 14.26 -2.66
C ARG A 224 7.75 15.54 -3.48
N GLU A 225 6.78 15.57 -4.38
CA GLU A 225 6.44 16.69 -5.24
C GLU A 225 5.66 17.75 -4.47
N LEU A 226 4.74 17.33 -3.59
CA LEU A 226 3.91 18.20 -2.75
C LEU A 226 4.09 17.85 -1.26
N PRO A 227 5.18 18.32 -0.61
CA PRO A 227 5.43 18.00 0.78
C PRO A 227 4.51 18.78 1.72
N ALA A 228 4.12 18.15 2.82
CA ALA A 228 3.35 18.75 3.90
C ALA A 228 4.20 19.06 5.16
N GLY A 229 5.50 19.36 4.97
CA GLY A 229 6.41 19.59 6.09
C GLY A 229 7.71 20.31 5.71
N GLN A 230 8.54 20.54 6.72
CA GLN A 230 9.88 21.13 6.64
C GLN A 230 10.83 20.35 7.53
N ASN A 231 12.07 20.15 7.08
CA ASN A 231 13.09 19.54 7.93
C ASN A 231 13.61 20.59 8.90
N ALA A 232 13.67 20.23 10.18
CA ALA A 232 14.21 21.07 11.24
C ALA A 232 15.39 20.37 11.91
N ILE A 233 16.37 21.16 12.37
CA ILE A 233 17.42 20.65 13.25
C ILE A 233 16.84 20.58 14.67
N VAL A 234 16.69 19.37 15.19
CA VAL A 234 16.08 19.10 16.49
C VAL A 234 17.15 18.61 17.46
N ALA A 235 17.21 19.21 18.64
CA ALA A 235 18.06 18.78 19.74
C ALA A 235 17.20 18.33 20.93
N ILE A 236 17.42 17.11 21.42
CA ILE A 236 16.73 16.57 22.60
C ILE A 236 17.61 16.85 23.81
N MET A 237 17.23 17.83 24.62
CA MET A 237 17.96 18.23 25.83
C MET A 237 17.04 18.84 26.88
N CYS A 238 17.41 18.71 28.15
CA CYS A 238 16.76 19.44 29.24
C CYS A 238 17.38 20.85 29.32
N TYR A 239 16.64 21.88 28.92
CA TYR A 239 17.15 23.26 28.91
C TYR A 239 16.08 24.26 29.34
N SER A 240 16.43 25.15 30.27
CA SER A 240 15.62 26.29 30.75
C SER A 240 14.24 25.97 31.35
N GLY A 241 13.77 24.72 31.33
CA GLY A 241 12.47 24.31 31.88
C GLY A 241 11.25 24.67 31.03
N TYR A 242 11.40 25.42 29.93
CA TYR A 242 10.29 25.79 29.04
C TYR A 242 9.93 24.71 28.00
N ASN A 243 10.60 23.55 28.01
CA ASN A 243 10.30 22.38 27.16
C ASN A 243 9.76 21.18 27.96
N GLN A 244 9.04 21.44 29.05
CA GLN A 244 8.42 20.42 29.90
C GLN A 244 7.05 19.99 29.38
N GLU A 245 6.61 18.78 29.71
CA GLU A 245 5.24 18.29 29.44
C GLU A 245 4.79 18.49 27.99
N ASP A 246 5.51 17.87 27.04
CA ASP A 246 5.24 17.91 25.59
C ASP A 246 5.37 19.29 24.91
N SER A 247 5.86 20.32 25.63
CA SER A 247 6.20 21.62 25.03
C SER A 247 7.57 21.62 24.36
N VAL A 248 7.73 22.49 23.35
CA VAL A 248 8.97 22.65 22.59
C VAL A 248 9.43 24.10 22.56
N ILE A 249 10.74 24.32 22.65
CA ILE A 249 11.36 25.65 22.50
C ILE A 249 11.85 25.78 21.06
N MET A 250 11.47 26.88 20.40
CA MET A 250 11.92 27.18 19.03
C MET A 250 12.98 28.30 19.01
N ASN A 251 13.90 28.21 18.04
CA ASN A 251 14.91 29.24 17.82
C ASN A 251 14.32 30.43 17.05
N GLN A 252 14.25 31.59 17.70
CA GLN A 252 13.74 32.82 17.08
C GLN A 252 14.47 33.19 15.79
N GLY A 253 15.80 33.07 15.74
CA GLY A 253 16.57 33.39 14.54
C GLY A 253 16.26 32.49 13.34
N SER A 254 15.72 31.29 13.56
CA SER A 254 15.22 30.43 12.48
C SER A 254 13.83 30.85 12.03
N ILE A 255 12.96 31.27 12.95
CA ILE A 255 11.62 31.79 12.66
C ILE A 255 11.71 33.07 11.84
N ASP A 256 12.61 33.99 12.21
CA ASP A 256 12.83 35.25 11.50
C ASP A 256 13.28 35.04 10.05
N ARG A 257 13.97 33.92 9.78
CA ARG A 257 14.39 33.49 8.43
C ARG A 257 13.30 32.73 7.67
N GLY A 258 12.13 32.50 8.26
CA GLY A 258 10.97 31.89 7.60
C GLY A 258 10.71 30.42 7.93
N LEU A 259 11.29 29.87 9.01
CA LEU A 259 10.93 28.54 9.50
C LEU A 259 9.43 28.47 9.82
N PHE A 260 8.74 27.49 9.23
CA PHE A 260 7.29 27.24 9.35
C PHE A 260 6.36 28.43 9.02
N ARG A 261 6.83 29.43 8.26
CA ARG A 261 5.99 30.54 7.82
C ARG A 261 4.91 30.03 6.84
N SER A 262 3.66 30.43 7.06
CA SER A 262 2.51 30.05 6.21
C SER A 262 1.73 31.26 5.70
N LEU A 263 1.02 31.08 4.59
CA LEU A 263 0.02 31.98 4.05
C LEU A 263 -1.37 31.44 4.39
N PHE A 264 -2.26 32.35 4.81
CA PHE A 264 -3.67 32.06 5.01
C PHE A 264 -4.50 32.86 4.00
N TYR A 265 -5.27 32.15 3.17
CA TYR A 265 -6.24 32.74 2.27
C TYR A 265 -7.65 32.51 2.80
N ARG A 266 -8.50 33.53 2.70
CA ARG A 266 -9.92 33.44 2.99
C ARG A 266 -10.71 34.14 1.89
N THR A 267 -11.64 33.43 1.29
CA THR A 267 -12.53 34.00 0.27
C THR A 267 -13.93 34.16 0.83
N TYR A 268 -14.64 35.15 0.31
CA TYR A 268 -16.02 35.46 0.66
C TYR A 268 -16.83 35.47 -0.63
N MET A 269 -17.95 34.76 -0.63
CA MET A 269 -18.88 34.71 -1.75
C MET A 269 -20.12 35.52 -1.38
N ASP A 270 -20.60 36.32 -2.31
CA ASP A 270 -21.87 37.03 -2.19
C ASP A 270 -22.66 36.85 -3.49
N GLN A 271 -23.99 36.88 -3.39
CA GLN A 271 -24.90 36.74 -4.51
C GLN A 271 -26.05 37.74 -4.37
N GLU A 272 -26.35 38.47 -5.43
CA GLU A 272 -27.51 39.37 -5.44
C GLU A 272 -28.80 38.53 -5.50
N LYS A 273 -29.49 38.42 -4.36
CA LYS A 273 -30.77 37.74 -4.29
C LYS A 273 -31.87 38.63 -4.87
N ARG A 274 -32.34 38.32 -6.08
CA ARG A 274 -33.56 38.92 -6.63
C ARG A 274 -34.79 38.24 -6.03
N VAL A 275 -35.63 39.02 -5.37
CA VAL A 275 -36.92 38.57 -4.82
C VAL A 275 -38.02 39.11 -5.73
N GLY A 276 -38.79 38.23 -6.40
CA GLY A 276 -39.99 38.62 -7.16
C GLY A 276 -40.09 38.21 -8.64
N MET A 277 -39.25 37.29 -9.15
CA MET A 277 -39.47 36.67 -10.45
C MET A 277 -39.78 35.18 -10.26
N ASP A 278 -41.07 34.85 -10.19
CA ASP A 278 -41.53 33.51 -10.59
C ASP A 278 -41.34 33.43 -12.10
N VAL A 279 -40.38 32.59 -12.53
CA VAL A 279 -40.26 32.23 -13.94
C VAL A 279 -41.43 31.29 -14.25
N LEU A 280 -42.56 31.87 -14.63
CA LEU A 280 -43.59 31.20 -15.42
C LEU A 280 -43.14 31.28 -16.88
N GLU A 281 -42.34 30.31 -17.31
CA GLU A 281 -42.33 29.75 -18.66
C GLU A 281 -41.63 28.39 -18.67
#